data_AF-A0A7C4LN44-F1
#
_entry.id   AF-A0A7C4LN44-F1
#
_cell.length_a   1.000
_cell.length_b   1.000
_cell.length_c   1.000
_cell.angle_alpha   90.00
_cell.angle_beta   90.00
_cell.angle_gamma   90.00
#
_symmetry.space_group_name_H-M   'P 1'
#
loop_
_entity.id
_entity.type
_entity.pdbx_description
1 polymer ?
#
loop_
_entity_poly.entity_id
_entity_poly.type
_entity_poly.pdbx_seq_one_letter_code
_entity_poly.pdbx_strand_id
1 'polypeptide(L)'
;MSGSQARVARTLDLLTAGLGPAVQQAMSAEFGDGWVDVARQAFRNERMATVMARLEPSEWDAQALLTVMWDQWNAVFRHRLGLLERSLVSELRELRNRWAHQAEFSDDDLYRLIDSTFRLLRAVSASDLILRQLARLKLDVLRDMFSRQIEEERAQANARRDRLTEVVLFVVSGFAVVVATLVSLAPRNPLAGMLLVAFTLLTFGYLIVQRLRRPVMTHSVHECPVCRKIIYTEVCPYCEAVPPPKFLLAKSKEPVPEPAESHQSA
;
A
#
# COMPACT_ATOMS: atom_id res chain seq x y z
N MET A 1 -13.42 -0.73 5.77
CA MET A 1 -12.06 -1.15 6.18
C MET A 1 -11.25 -1.29 4.91
N SER A 2 -10.14 -0.55 4.78
CA SER A 2 -9.30 -0.56 3.58
C SER A 2 -8.77 -1.96 3.29
N GLY A 3 -8.67 -2.33 2.01
CA GLY A 3 -8.28 -3.69 1.59
C GLY A 3 -6.96 -4.15 2.20
N SER A 4 -6.01 -3.24 2.42
CA SER A 4 -4.72 -3.53 3.08
C SER A 4 -4.89 -3.88 4.57
N GLN A 5 -5.63 -3.08 5.34
CA GLN A 5 -5.87 -3.33 6.77
C GLN A 5 -6.58 -4.67 7.01
N ALA A 6 -7.54 -5.01 6.15
CA ALA A 6 -8.22 -6.31 6.21
C ALA A 6 -7.27 -7.48 5.89
N ARG A 7 -6.32 -7.30 4.97
CA ARG A 7 -5.30 -8.32 4.65
C ARG A 7 -4.26 -8.47 5.76
N VAL A 8 -3.85 -7.38 6.41
CA VAL A 8 -2.99 -7.43 7.61
C VAL A 8 -3.68 -8.22 8.72
N ALA A 9 -4.92 -7.85 9.08
CA ALA A 9 -5.70 -8.54 10.09
C ALA A 9 -5.81 -10.04 9.78
N ARG A 10 -6.21 -10.39 8.56
CA ARG A 10 -6.31 -11.79 8.12
C ARG A 10 -4.97 -12.53 8.18
N THR A 11 -3.86 -11.87 7.88
CA THR A 11 -2.53 -12.49 7.97
C THR A 11 -2.16 -12.78 9.42
N LEU A 12 -2.46 -11.86 10.34
CA LEU A 12 -2.25 -12.05 11.78
C LEU A 12 -3.16 -13.14 12.34
N ASP A 13 -4.40 -13.25 11.88
CA ASP A 13 -5.31 -14.34 12.27
C ASP A 13 -4.75 -15.71 11.85
N LEU A 14 -4.20 -15.81 10.64
CA LEU A 14 -3.55 -17.02 10.14
C LEU A 14 -2.26 -17.34 10.90
N LEU A 15 -1.49 -16.31 11.28
CA LEU A 15 -0.34 -16.46 12.15
C LEU A 15 -0.76 -17.04 13.50
N THR A 16 -1.78 -16.47 14.15
CA THR A 16 -2.32 -16.99 15.43
C THR A 16 -2.78 -18.44 15.30
N ALA A 17 -3.59 -18.74 14.29
CA ALA A 17 -4.11 -20.10 14.07
C ALA A 17 -3.01 -21.13 13.78
N GLY A 18 -1.94 -20.73 13.08
CA GLY A 18 -0.82 -21.62 12.77
C GLY A 18 0.17 -21.78 13.91
N LEU A 19 0.39 -20.73 14.70
CA LEU A 19 1.42 -20.68 15.72
C LEU A 19 0.94 -21.23 17.07
N GLY A 20 -0.34 -21.05 17.39
CA GLY A 20 -0.94 -21.50 18.66
C GLY A 20 -0.64 -22.97 19.00
N PRO A 21 -0.99 -23.94 18.12
CA PRO A 21 -0.73 -25.35 18.38
C PRO A 21 0.76 -25.68 18.52
N ALA A 22 1.61 -25.05 17.70
CA ALA A 22 3.05 -25.28 17.73
C ALA A 22 3.70 -24.77 19.03
N VAL A 23 3.30 -23.59 19.50
CA VAL A 23 3.76 -23.02 20.78
C VAL A 23 3.27 -23.87 21.93
N GLN A 24 2.00 -24.25 21.95
CA GLN A 24 1.44 -25.13 22.97
C GLN A 24 2.22 -26.44 23.07
N GLN A 25 2.43 -27.13 21.94
CA GLN A 25 3.16 -28.40 21.91
C GLN A 25 4.63 -28.23 22.33
N ALA A 26 5.29 -27.14 21.94
CA ALA A 26 6.67 -26.90 22.30
C ALA A 26 6.83 -26.60 23.80
N MET A 27 5.97 -25.76 24.34
CA MET A 27 5.97 -25.38 25.75
C MET A 27 5.58 -26.55 26.66
N SER A 28 4.52 -27.31 26.30
CA SER A 28 4.07 -28.46 27.09
C SER A 28 5.08 -29.60 27.09
N ALA A 29 5.86 -29.76 26.02
CA ALA A 29 6.91 -30.77 25.95
C ALA A 29 8.11 -30.46 26.88
N GLU A 30 8.41 -29.18 27.11
CA GLU A 30 9.53 -28.77 27.98
C GLU A 30 9.10 -28.62 29.44
N PHE A 31 7.94 -28.01 29.70
CA PHE A 31 7.51 -27.61 31.04
C PHE A 31 6.37 -28.47 31.63
N GLY A 32 5.88 -29.48 30.90
CA GLY A 32 4.78 -30.34 31.35
C GLY A 32 3.51 -29.56 31.65
N ASP A 33 2.77 -29.95 32.70
CA ASP A 33 1.47 -29.34 33.06
C ASP A 33 1.57 -27.86 33.48
N GLY A 34 2.75 -27.41 33.92
CA GLY A 34 3.01 -26.02 34.35
C GLY A 34 3.33 -25.05 33.23
N TRP A 35 3.29 -25.49 31.96
CA TRP A 35 3.75 -24.68 30.82
C TRP A 35 2.98 -23.36 30.67
N VAL A 36 1.70 -23.34 31.02
CA VAL A 36 0.85 -22.14 30.94
C VAL A 36 1.33 -21.07 31.92
N ASP A 37 1.71 -21.45 33.13
CA ASP A 37 2.19 -20.52 34.14
C ASP A 37 3.54 -19.93 33.77
N VAL A 38 4.42 -20.73 33.13
CA VAL A 38 5.69 -20.25 32.57
C VAL A 38 5.42 -19.27 31.43
N ALA A 39 4.54 -19.61 30.50
CA ALA A 39 4.18 -18.73 29.40
C ALA A 39 3.59 -17.39 29.88
N ARG A 40 2.74 -17.42 30.93
CA ARG A 40 2.17 -16.21 31.53
C ARG A 40 3.22 -15.29 32.16
N GLN A 41 4.39 -15.81 32.56
CA GLN A 41 5.48 -14.99 33.09
C GLN A 41 6.06 -14.04 32.02
N ALA A 42 6.02 -14.44 30.74
CA ALA A 42 6.48 -13.61 29.62
C ALA A 42 5.72 -12.27 29.51
N PHE A 43 4.49 -12.21 30.01
CA PHE A 43 3.65 -11.00 29.94
C PHE A 43 3.83 -10.04 31.11
N ARG A 44 4.53 -10.41 32.20
CA ARG A 44 4.58 -9.60 33.44
C ARG A 44 5.11 -8.18 33.25
N ASN A 45 5.93 -7.95 32.23
CA ASN A 45 6.53 -6.64 31.93
C ASN A 45 5.81 -5.86 30.82
N GLU A 46 4.75 -6.42 30.19
CA GLU A 46 4.04 -5.75 29.10
C GLU A 46 2.89 -4.87 29.63
N ARG A 47 2.58 -3.77 28.93
CA ARG A 47 1.45 -2.86 29.27
C ARG A 47 0.10 -3.57 29.34
N MET A 48 -0.02 -4.75 28.73
CA MET A 48 -1.23 -5.59 28.74
C MET A 48 -1.12 -6.81 29.66
N ALA A 49 -0.12 -6.87 30.56
CA ALA A 49 0.15 -7.97 31.47
C ALA A 49 -1.11 -8.48 32.18
N THR A 50 -1.95 -7.57 32.68
CA THR A 50 -3.15 -7.92 33.45
C THR A 50 -4.26 -8.53 32.59
N VAL A 51 -4.34 -8.15 31.32
CA VAL A 51 -5.33 -8.69 30.36
C VAL A 51 -4.84 -10.04 29.85
N MET A 52 -3.58 -10.13 29.43
CA MET A 52 -2.98 -11.35 28.88
C MET A 52 -2.83 -12.46 29.92
N ALA A 53 -2.58 -12.12 31.18
CA ALA A 53 -2.51 -13.11 32.26
C ALA A 53 -3.85 -13.80 32.56
N ARG A 54 -4.98 -13.19 32.15
CA ARG A 54 -6.34 -13.73 32.38
C ARG A 54 -6.88 -14.54 31.20
N LEU A 55 -6.27 -14.42 30.02
CA LEU A 55 -6.70 -15.15 28.83
C LEU A 55 -6.27 -16.61 28.93
N GLU A 56 -7.14 -17.50 28.47
CA GLU A 56 -6.77 -18.90 28.27
C GLU A 56 -5.81 -19.02 27.08
N PRO A 57 -4.91 -20.02 27.06
CA PRO A 57 -3.95 -20.17 25.96
C PRO A 57 -4.58 -20.30 24.57
N SER A 58 -5.83 -20.77 24.49
CA SER A 58 -6.61 -20.82 23.25
C SER A 58 -7.07 -19.45 22.73
N GLU A 59 -7.03 -18.42 23.58
CA GLU A 59 -7.47 -17.05 23.25
C GLU A 59 -6.30 -16.09 22.97
N TRP A 60 -5.06 -16.60 22.98
CA TRP A 60 -3.88 -15.77 22.74
C TRP A 60 -3.84 -15.26 21.31
N ASP A 61 -3.63 -13.95 21.18
CA ASP A 61 -3.46 -13.29 19.89
C ASP A 61 -2.02 -13.46 19.34
N ALA A 62 -1.79 -12.96 18.12
CA ALA A 62 -0.47 -13.05 17.50
C ALA A 62 0.64 -12.40 18.34
N GLN A 63 0.34 -11.32 19.05
CA GLN A 63 1.33 -10.66 19.92
C GLN A 63 1.70 -11.54 21.10
N ALA A 64 0.71 -12.11 21.78
CA ALA A 64 0.93 -12.96 22.93
C ALA A 64 1.82 -14.16 22.55
N LEU A 65 1.49 -14.83 21.45
CA LEU A 65 2.25 -15.98 20.95
C LEU A 65 3.70 -15.60 20.58
N LEU A 66 3.89 -14.50 19.85
CA LEU A 66 5.22 -14.03 19.48
C LEU A 66 6.05 -13.58 20.69
N THR A 67 5.43 -12.98 21.71
CA THR A 67 6.10 -12.62 22.96
C THR A 67 6.54 -13.87 23.73
N VAL A 68 5.69 -14.89 23.84
CA VAL A 68 6.08 -16.17 24.48
C VAL A 68 7.24 -16.82 23.74
N MET A 69 7.19 -16.87 22.41
CA MET A 69 8.30 -17.40 21.61
C MET A 69 9.61 -16.64 21.83
N TRP A 70 9.53 -15.31 21.93
CA TRP A 70 10.70 -14.47 22.15
C TRP A 70 11.33 -14.69 23.53
N ASP A 71 10.50 -14.68 24.58
CA ASP A 71 10.94 -14.82 25.96
C ASP A 71 11.49 -16.23 26.23
N GLN A 72 10.78 -17.25 25.76
CA GLN A 72 11.14 -18.66 25.93
C GLN A 72 12.03 -19.18 24.78
N TRP A 73 12.68 -18.27 24.04
CA TRP A 73 13.51 -18.66 22.89
C TRP A 73 14.64 -19.60 23.30
N ASN A 74 15.41 -19.23 24.33
CA ASN A 74 16.56 -20.03 24.75
C ASN A 74 16.18 -21.34 25.44
N ALA A 75 15.05 -21.35 26.16
CA ALA A 75 14.61 -22.52 26.90
C ALA A 75 13.93 -23.56 25.99
N VAL A 76 13.12 -23.12 25.02
CA VAL A 76 12.25 -24.02 24.25
C VAL A 76 12.60 -24.01 22.76
N PHE A 77 12.65 -22.84 22.14
CA PHE A 77 12.65 -22.75 20.67
C PHE A 77 14.04 -22.89 20.04
N ARG A 78 15.12 -22.59 20.76
CA ARG A 78 16.51 -22.66 20.27
C ARG A 78 16.91 -24.07 19.81
N HIS A 79 16.28 -25.10 20.37
CA HIS A 79 16.56 -26.50 20.02
C HIS A 79 15.81 -26.95 18.75
N ARG A 80 14.80 -26.19 18.31
CA ARG A 80 13.92 -26.54 17.18
C ARG A 80 14.03 -25.56 16.01
N LEU A 81 14.35 -24.31 16.29
CA LEU A 81 14.40 -23.19 15.34
C LEU A 81 15.77 -22.53 15.38
N GLY A 82 16.20 -21.97 14.25
CA GLY A 82 17.49 -21.33 14.07
C GLY A 82 17.48 -19.84 14.34
N LEU A 83 18.63 -19.20 14.11
CA LEU A 83 18.78 -17.74 14.25
C LEU A 83 17.86 -16.96 13.29
N LEU A 84 17.62 -17.51 12.09
CA LEU A 84 16.76 -16.89 11.09
C LEU A 84 15.32 -16.72 11.64
N GLU A 85 14.77 -17.78 12.22
CA GLU A 85 13.42 -17.78 12.77
C GLU A 85 13.31 -16.83 13.95
N ARG A 86 14.36 -16.68 14.77
CA ARG A 86 14.41 -15.69 15.84
C ARG A 86 14.24 -14.27 15.29
N SER A 87 14.94 -13.97 14.20
CA SER A 87 14.83 -12.68 13.51
C SER A 87 13.42 -12.47 12.95
N LEU A 88 12.80 -13.52 12.39
CA LEU A 88 11.41 -13.46 11.92
C LEU A 88 10.43 -13.15 13.06
N VAL A 89 10.61 -13.76 14.24
CA VAL A 89 9.77 -13.47 15.41
C VAL A 89 9.89 -11.99 15.81
N SER A 90 11.11 -11.44 15.84
CA SER A 90 11.31 -10.02 16.14
C SER A 90 10.62 -9.11 15.12
N GLU A 91 10.79 -9.40 13.83
CA GLU A 91 10.21 -8.63 12.74
C GLU A 91 8.68 -8.65 12.78
N LEU A 92 8.07 -9.82 13.02
CA LEU A 92 6.62 -9.94 13.10
C LEU A 92 6.04 -9.18 14.31
N ARG A 93 6.76 -9.15 15.44
CA ARG A 93 6.37 -8.33 16.60
C ARG A 93 6.37 -6.85 16.25
N GLU A 94 7.39 -6.38 15.53
CA GLU A 94 7.47 -4.99 15.09
C GLU A 94 6.35 -4.62 14.11
N LEU A 95 6.10 -5.46 13.10
CA LEU A 95 5.02 -5.23 12.13
C LEU A 95 3.63 -5.24 12.78
N ARG A 96 3.36 -6.19 13.69
CA ARG A 96 2.11 -6.19 14.47
C ARG A 96 2.01 -4.95 15.36
N ASN A 97 3.09 -4.55 16.02
CA ASN A 97 3.09 -3.36 16.87
C ASN A 97 2.78 -2.09 16.08
N ARG A 98 3.39 -1.91 14.90
CA ARG A 98 3.04 -0.84 13.95
C ARG A 98 1.55 -0.86 13.58
N TRP A 99 1.01 -2.04 13.28
CA TRP A 99 -0.41 -2.19 12.96
C TRP A 99 -1.33 -1.81 14.13
N ALA A 100 -1.00 -2.24 15.36
CA ALA A 100 -1.75 -1.87 16.57
C ALA A 100 -1.73 -0.37 16.85
N HIS A 101 -0.68 0.33 16.43
CA HIS A 101 -0.56 1.79 16.50
C HIS A 101 -1.20 2.53 15.32
N GLN A 102 -1.93 1.84 14.44
CA GLN A 102 -2.57 2.40 13.24
C GLN A 102 -1.57 3.15 12.33
N ALA A 103 -0.31 2.71 12.32
CA ALA A 103 0.70 3.27 11.44
C ALA A 103 0.36 3.01 9.96
N GLU A 104 0.87 3.86 9.08
CA GLU A 104 0.81 3.61 7.64
C GLU A 104 1.52 2.28 7.32
N PHE A 105 0.86 1.50 6.46
CA PHE A 105 1.31 0.18 6.05
C PHE A 105 1.38 0.16 4.53
N SER A 106 2.60 0.10 4.00
CA SER A 106 2.83 0.03 2.56
C SER A 106 2.47 -1.36 2.01
N ASP A 107 2.34 -1.46 0.69
CA ASP A 107 2.16 -2.76 0.04
C ASP A 107 3.39 -3.68 0.24
N ASP A 108 4.58 -3.10 0.32
CA ASP A 108 5.82 -3.81 0.63
C ASP A 108 5.83 -4.33 2.07
N ASP A 109 5.37 -3.54 3.04
CA ASP A 109 5.20 -3.99 4.43
C ASP A 109 4.20 -5.14 4.52
N LEU A 110 3.08 -5.08 3.78
CA LEU A 110 2.09 -6.15 3.73
C LEU A 110 2.67 -7.42 3.13
N TYR A 111 3.38 -7.30 2.01
CA TYR A 111 4.07 -8.42 1.38
C TYR A 111 5.10 -9.05 2.33
N ARG A 112 5.87 -8.21 3.03
CA ARG A 112 6.87 -8.64 4.00
C ARG A 112 6.23 -9.36 5.19
N LEU A 113 5.15 -8.83 5.74
CA LEU A 113 4.38 -9.47 6.81
C LEU A 113 3.91 -10.88 6.40
N ILE A 114 3.35 -11.03 5.19
CA ILE A 114 2.88 -12.31 4.68
C ILE A 114 4.05 -13.28 4.48
N ASP A 115 5.17 -12.84 3.91
CA ASP A 115 6.34 -13.68 3.67
C ASP A 115 6.98 -14.17 4.97
N SER A 116 7.18 -13.27 5.93
CA SER A 116 7.76 -13.59 7.25
C SER A 116 6.84 -14.52 8.04
N THR A 117 5.52 -14.31 7.96
CA THR A 117 4.52 -15.23 8.54
C THR A 117 4.62 -16.61 7.90
N PHE A 118 4.66 -16.68 6.56
CA PHE A 118 4.76 -17.95 5.83
C PHE A 118 6.03 -18.72 6.19
N ARG A 119 7.18 -18.05 6.26
CA ARG A 119 8.47 -18.67 6.61
C ARG A 119 8.47 -19.20 8.04
N LEU A 120 7.98 -18.40 9.00
CA LEU A 120 7.90 -18.83 10.39
C LEU A 120 6.96 -20.02 10.55
N LEU A 121 5.75 -19.95 9.97
CA LEU A 121 4.77 -21.04 10.04
C LEU A 121 5.28 -22.32 9.37
N ARG A 122 6.04 -22.20 8.28
CA ARG A 122 6.68 -23.35 7.64
C ARG A 122 7.76 -23.97 8.55
N ALA A 123 8.56 -23.15 9.23
CA ALA A 123 9.60 -23.63 10.13
C ALA A 123 9.03 -24.39 11.34
N VAL A 124 7.86 -23.98 11.85
CA VAL A 124 7.16 -24.69 12.93
C VAL A 124 6.25 -25.83 12.44
N SER A 125 6.32 -26.20 11.16
CA SER A 125 5.50 -27.26 10.55
C SER A 125 3.98 -27.06 10.73
N ALA A 126 3.51 -25.82 10.58
CA ALA A 126 2.09 -25.50 10.61
C ALA A 126 1.31 -26.21 9.49
N SER A 127 -0.01 -26.32 9.63
CA SER A 127 -0.84 -27.07 8.69
C SER A 127 -0.73 -26.57 7.24
N ASP A 128 -0.70 -27.51 6.29
CA ASP A 128 -0.68 -27.22 4.85
C ASP A 128 -1.86 -26.36 4.39
N LEU A 129 -2.98 -26.39 5.10
CA LEU A 129 -4.12 -25.54 4.82
C LEU A 129 -3.78 -24.06 5.04
N ILE A 130 -3.17 -23.74 6.19
CA ILE A 130 -2.79 -22.36 6.54
C ILE A 130 -1.67 -21.86 5.61
N LEU A 131 -0.66 -22.70 5.34
CA LEU A 131 0.41 -22.35 4.40
C LEU A 131 -0.13 -22.06 3.00
N ARG A 132 -1.10 -22.85 2.50
CA ARG A 132 -1.75 -22.59 1.21
C ARG A 132 -2.59 -21.30 1.22
N GLN A 133 -3.24 -20.97 2.33
CA GLN A 133 -3.98 -19.71 2.46
C GLN A 133 -3.05 -18.50 2.41
N LEU A 134 -1.91 -18.55 3.11
CA LEU A 134 -0.89 -17.50 3.06
C LEU A 134 -0.25 -17.38 1.68
N ALA A 135 0.06 -18.50 1.02
CA ALA A 135 0.59 -18.50 -0.34
C ALA A 135 -0.39 -17.84 -1.33
N ARG A 136 -1.70 -18.08 -1.20
CA ARG A 136 -2.73 -17.41 -2.00
C ARG A 136 -2.78 -15.91 -1.71
N LEU A 137 -2.81 -15.51 -0.43
CA LEU A 137 -2.78 -14.10 -0.05
C LEU A 137 -1.57 -13.36 -0.61
N LYS A 138 -0.40 -14.01 -0.57
CA LYS A 138 0.84 -13.48 -1.14
C LYS A 138 0.72 -13.24 -2.65
N LEU A 139 0.19 -14.22 -3.39
CA LEU A 139 -0.02 -14.10 -4.84
C LEU A 139 -1.06 -13.02 -5.19
N ASP A 140 -2.12 -12.89 -4.39
CA ASP A 140 -3.14 -11.87 -4.61
C ASP A 140 -2.58 -10.46 -4.40
N VAL A 141 -1.76 -10.24 -3.36
CA VAL A 141 -1.06 -8.94 -3.15
C VAL A 141 -0.14 -8.63 -4.33
N LEU A 142 0.68 -9.60 -4.77
CA LEU A 142 1.56 -9.40 -5.93
C LEU A 142 0.77 -9.08 -7.20
N ARG A 143 -0.34 -9.80 -7.45
CA ARG A 143 -1.20 -9.54 -8.61
C ARG A 143 -1.73 -8.12 -8.59
N ASP A 144 -2.18 -7.62 -7.44
CA ASP A 144 -2.72 -6.27 -7.31
C ASP A 144 -1.63 -5.19 -7.49
N MET A 145 -0.43 -5.41 -6.96
CA MET A 145 0.72 -4.52 -7.18
C MET A 145 1.11 -4.45 -8.66
N PHE A 146 1.26 -5.61 -9.32
CA PHE A 146 1.58 -5.64 -10.75
C PHE A 146 0.48 -5.05 -11.62
N SER A 147 -0.79 -5.27 -11.27
CA SER A 147 -1.91 -4.70 -12.03
C SER A 147 -1.88 -3.17 -11.98
N ARG A 148 -1.65 -2.59 -10.80
CA ARG A 148 -1.49 -1.13 -10.65
C ARG A 148 -0.31 -0.59 -11.47
N GLN A 149 0.84 -1.24 -11.39
CA GLN A 149 2.02 -0.85 -12.18
C GLN A 149 1.73 -0.89 -13.69
N ILE A 150 1.09 -1.96 -14.18
CA ILE A 150 0.74 -2.11 -15.59
C ILE A 150 -0.28 -1.06 -16.03
N GLU A 151 -1.27 -0.76 -15.20
CA GLU A 151 -2.27 0.27 -15.48
C GLU A 151 -1.64 1.67 -15.56
N GLU A 152 -0.72 2.00 -14.65
CA GLU A 152 0.02 3.26 -14.68
C GLU A 152 0.88 3.38 -15.95
N GLU A 153 1.63 2.34 -16.29
CA GLU A 153 2.45 2.32 -17.51
C GLU A 153 1.58 2.42 -18.77
N ARG A 154 0.44 1.73 -18.81
CA ARG A 154 -0.52 1.82 -19.92
C ARG A 154 -1.14 3.19 -20.03
N ALA A 155 -1.53 3.81 -18.91
CA ALA A 155 -2.07 5.16 -18.89
C ALA A 155 -1.05 6.18 -19.41
N GLN A 156 0.22 6.06 -18.99
CA GLN A 156 1.31 6.88 -19.49
C GLN A 156 1.57 6.67 -20.99
N ALA A 157 1.57 5.42 -21.45
CA ALA A 157 1.77 5.09 -22.86
C ALA A 157 0.64 5.62 -23.76
N ASN A 158 -0.62 5.47 -23.33
CA ASN A 158 -1.79 5.99 -24.03
C ASN A 158 -1.75 7.52 -24.09
N ALA A 159 -1.47 8.18 -22.97
CA ALA A 159 -1.38 9.62 -22.95
C ALA A 159 -0.25 10.18 -23.85
N ARG A 160 0.87 9.45 -23.95
CA ARG A 160 1.94 9.78 -24.90
C ARG A 160 1.44 9.67 -26.34
N ARG A 161 0.70 8.61 -26.69
CA ARG A 161 0.11 8.41 -28.02
C ARG A 161 -0.92 9.50 -28.35
N ASP A 162 -1.80 9.84 -27.43
CA ASP A 162 -2.81 10.88 -27.62
C ASP A 162 -2.16 12.25 -27.85
N ARG A 163 -1.14 12.58 -27.06
CA ARG A 163 -0.35 13.80 -27.24
C ARG A 163 0.33 13.84 -28.62
N LEU A 164 0.92 12.74 -29.07
CA LEU A 164 1.55 12.66 -30.39
C LEU A 164 0.51 12.82 -31.50
N THR A 165 -0.64 12.17 -31.39
CA THR A 165 -1.72 12.23 -32.39
C THR A 165 -2.23 13.66 -32.56
N GLU A 166 -2.46 14.39 -31.46
CA GLU A 166 -2.89 15.79 -31.53
C GLU A 166 -1.82 16.72 -32.08
N VAL A 167 -0.55 16.55 -31.68
CA VAL A 167 0.56 17.36 -32.22
C VAL A 167 0.71 17.14 -33.72
N VAL A 168 0.64 15.89 -34.19
CA VAL A 168 0.67 15.58 -35.63
C VAL A 168 -0.50 16.24 -36.36
N LEU A 169 -1.71 16.17 -35.81
CA LEU A 169 -2.89 16.81 -36.40
C LEU A 169 -2.71 18.34 -36.54
N PHE A 170 -2.19 19.01 -35.50
CA PHE A 170 -1.93 20.45 -35.54
C PHE A 170 -0.81 20.83 -36.51
N VAL A 171 0.25 20.03 -36.61
CA VAL A 171 1.35 20.27 -37.56
C VAL A 171 0.86 20.11 -39.01
N VAL A 172 0.14 19.03 -39.31
CA VAL A 172 -0.41 18.78 -40.66
C VAL A 172 -1.41 19.86 -41.07
N SER A 173 -2.32 20.23 -40.16
CA SER A 173 -3.34 21.27 -40.41
C SER A 173 -2.69 22.65 -40.60
N GLY A 174 -1.74 23.01 -39.72
CA GLY A 174 -1.02 24.28 -39.83
C GLY A 174 -0.20 24.37 -41.12
N PHE A 175 0.48 23.29 -41.50
CA PHE A 175 1.24 23.23 -42.76
C PHE A 175 0.32 23.42 -43.98
N ALA A 176 -0.81 22.73 -44.04
CA ALA A 176 -1.77 22.85 -45.14
C ALA A 176 -2.30 24.29 -45.29
N VAL A 177 -2.64 24.96 -44.19
CA VAL A 177 -3.13 26.35 -44.19
C VAL A 177 -2.04 27.33 -44.64
N VAL A 178 -0.80 27.15 -44.17
CA VAL A 178 0.34 27.99 -44.57
C VAL A 178 0.60 27.86 -46.07
N VAL A 179 0.66 26.62 -46.60
CA VAL A 179 0.86 26.38 -48.04
C VAL A 179 -0.26 27.00 -48.87
N ALA A 180 -1.53 26.81 -48.47
CA ALA A 180 -2.68 27.38 -49.17
C ALA A 180 -2.63 28.92 -49.22
N THR A 181 -2.20 29.55 -48.13
CA THR A 181 -2.05 31.01 -48.02
C THR A 181 -0.93 31.54 -48.92
N LEU A 182 0.21 30.84 -48.95
CA LEU A 182 1.36 31.20 -49.79
C LEU A 182 1.05 31.07 -51.28
N VAL A 183 0.31 30.05 -51.70
CA VAL A 183 -0.04 29.83 -53.11
C VAL A 183 -1.15 30.79 -53.57
N SER A 184 -2.14 31.06 -52.73
CA SER A 184 -3.37 31.74 -53.16
C SER A 184 -3.39 33.25 -52.92
N LEU A 185 -2.88 33.68 -51.75
CA LEU A 185 -3.06 35.05 -51.27
C LEU A 185 -1.79 35.88 -51.40
N ALA A 186 -0.62 35.30 -51.14
CA ALA A 186 0.66 36.01 -51.20
C ALA A 186 1.01 36.60 -52.59
N PRO A 187 0.70 35.96 -53.74
CA PRO A 187 0.96 36.55 -55.06
C PRO A 187 0.06 37.74 -55.38
N ARG A 188 -1.13 37.81 -54.76
CA ARG A 188 -2.09 38.90 -54.96
C ARG A 188 -1.79 40.08 -54.03
N ASN A 189 -1.55 39.80 -52.75
CA ASN A 189 -1.30 40.79 -51.70
C ASN A 189 -0.24 40.25 -50.71
N PRO A 190 1.05 40.60 -50.87
CA PRO A 190 2.13 39.99 -50.10
C PRO A 190 2.07 40.30 -48.60
N LEU A 191 1.70 41.53 -48.24
CA LEU A 191 1.53 41.95 -46.83
C LEU A 191 0.43 41.14 -46.12
N ALA A 192 -0.73 40.99 -46.76
CA ALA A 192 -1.85 40.23 -46.19
C ALA A 192 -1.51 38.73 -46.06
N GLY A 193 -0.82 38.16 -47.05
CA GLY A 193 -0.34 36.78 -47.01
C GLY A 193 0.66 36.55 -45.85
N MET A 194 1.61 37.46 -45.66
CA MET A 194 2.60 37.35 -44.58
C MET A 194 1.96 37.40 -43.18
N LEU A 195 1.02 38.35 -42.96
CA LEU A 195 0.31 38.47 -41.68
C LEU A 195 -0.51 37.21 -41.35
N LEU A 196 -1.19 36.63 -42.34
CA LEU A 196 -2.03 35.45 -42.13
C LEU A 196 -1.19 34.19 -41.87
N VAL A 197 -0.03 34.05 -42.53
CA VAL A 197 0.95 32.99 -42.22
C VAL A 197 1.48 33.14 -40.80
N ALA A 198 1.89 34.34 -40.39
CA ALA A 198 2.39 34.60 -39.04
C ALA A 198 1.33 34.28 -37.97
N PHE A 199 0.08 34.71 -38.19
CA PHE A 199 -1.04 34.40 -37.29
C PHE A 199 -1.32 32.89 -37.18
N THR A 200 -1.27 32.18 -38.30
CA THR A 200 -1.45 30.72 -38.34
C THR A 200 -0.37 30.01 -37.54
N LEU A 201 0.91 30.34 -37.79
CA LEU A 201 2.04 29.75 -37.08
C LEU A 201 2.00 30.04 -35.57
N LEU A 202 1.65 31.26 -35.17
CA LEU A 202 1.50 31.63 -33.76
C LEU A 202 0.37 30.84 -33.08
N THR A 203 -0.77 30.68 -33.75
CA THR A 203 -1.94 29.99 -33.19
C THR A 203 -1.68 28.49 -33.04
N PHE A 204 -1.21 27.81 -34.10
CA PHE A 204 -0.87 26.38 -34.02
C PHE A 204 0.32 26.13 -33.09
N GLY A 205 1.32 27.01 -33.07
CA GLY A 205 2.43 26.95 -32.12
C GLY A 205 1.95 27.07 -30.67
N TYR A 206 1.05 28.01 -30.39
CA TYR A 206 0.44 28.16 -29.08
C TYR A 206 -0.35 26.91 -28.66
N LEU A 207 -1.18 26.34 -29.55
CA LEU A 207 -1.94 25.12 -29.27
C LEU A 207 -1.04 23.91 -29.00
N ILE A 208 0.06 23.76 -29.74
CA ILE A 208 1.05 22.70 -29.51
C ILE A 208 1.70 22.87 -28.13
N VAL A 209 2.16 24.08 -27.79
CA VAL A 209 2.76 24.35 -26.47
C VAL A 209 1.74 24.11 -25.36
N GLN A 210 0.49 24.53 -25.53
CA GLN A 210 -0.57 24.29 -24.57
C GLN A 210 -0.81 22.79 -24.37
N ARG A 211 -0.82 21.99 -25.45
CA ARG A 211 -1.05 20.54 -25.35
C ARG A 211 0.14 19.81 -24.73
N LEU A 212 1.36 20.21 -25.03
CA LEU A 212 2.57 19.63 -24.43
C LEU A 212 2.67 19.92 -22.93
N ARG A 213 2.11 21.04 -22.47
CA ARG A 213 2.10 21.45 -21.04
C ARG A 213 0.94 20.88 -20.23
N ARG A 214 -0.08 20.27 -20.86
CA ARG A 214 -1.20 19.68 -20.11
C ARG A 214 -0.75 18.41 -19.37
N PRO A 215 -1.05 18.28 -18.06
CA PRO A 215 -0.79 17.06 -17.32
C PRO A 215 -1.59 15.91 -17.93
N VAL A 216 -1.03 14.72 -17.89
CA VAL A 216 -1.74 13.50 -18.27
C VAL A 216 -2.79 13.24 -17.20
N MET A 217 -4.07 13.22 -17.57
CA MET A 217 -5.12 12.68 -16.71
C MET A 217 -4.97 11.15 -16.73
N THR A 218 -4.34 10.59 -15.70
CA THR A 218 -4.01 9.16 -15.60
C THR A 218 -5.18 8.29 -15.13
N HIS A 219 -6.29 8.87 -14.69
CA HIS A 219 -7.39 8.10 -14.14
C HIS A 219 -8.24 7.47 -15.23
N SER A 220 -7.80 6.29 -15.65
CA SER A 220 -8.61 5.36 -16.42
C SER A 220 -9.69 4.72 -15.52
N VAL A 221 -10.68 4.11 -16.14
CA VAL A 221 -11.72 3.32 -15.47
C VAL A 221 -11.05 2.18 -14.70
N HIS A 222 -11.18 2.17 -13.38
CA HIS A 222 -10.55 1.14 -12.54
C HIS A 222 -11.55 0.61 -11.50
N GLU A 223 -11.33 -0.62 -11.02
CA GLU A 223 -12.13 -1.19 -9.94
C GLU A 223 -11.58 -0.74 -8.58
N CYS A 224 -12.47 -0.30 -7.70
CA CYS A 224 -12.08 0.05 -6.34
C CYS A 224 -11.54 -1.20 -5.60
N PRO A 225 -10.34 -1.15 -5.01
CA PRO A 225 -9.74 -2.30 -4.32
C PRO A 225 -10.50 -2.70 -3.04
N VAL A 226 -11.38 -1.83 -2.53
CA VAL A 226 -12.18 -2.06 -1.34
C VAL A 226 -13.55 -2.66 -1.69
N CYS A 227 -14.31 -2.00 -2.56
CA CYS A 227 -15.71 -2.37 -2.85
C CYS A 227 -15.92 -3.09 -4.19
N ARG A 228 -14.86 -3.23 -5.01
CA ARG A 228 -14.88 -3.83 -6.36
C ARG A 228 -15.89 -3.20 -7.33
N LYS A 229 -16.33 -1.97 -7.07
CA LYS A 229 -17.13 -1.19 -8.02
C LYS A 229 -16.21 -0.42 -8.96
N ILE A 230 -16.63 -0.27 -10.20
CA ILE A 230 -15.95 0.54 -11.20
C ILE A 230 -16.05 2.02 -10.81
N ILE A 231 -14.92 2.71 -10.76
CA ILE A 231 -14.79 4.13 -10.43
C ILE A 231 -13.97 4.88 -11.49
N TYR A 232 -14.24 6.18 -11.62
CA TYR A 232 -13.63 7.08 -12.60
C TYR A 232 -12.79 8.17 -11.92
N THR A 233 -12.70 8.14 -10.60
CA THR A 233 -12.10 9.17 -9.74
C THR A 233 -10.96 8.56 -8.94
N GLU A 234 -10.01 9.40 -8.54
CA GLU A 234 -8.82 8.99 -7.75
C GLU A 234 -9.21 8.42 -6.37
N VAL A 235 -10.29 8.96 -5.78
CA VAL A 235 -10.90 8.46 -4.53
C VAL A 235 -12.23 7.79 -4.84
N CYS A 236 -12.50 6.66 -4.19
CA CYS A 236 -13.75 5.91 -4.38
C CYS A 236 -14.93 6.62 -3.71
N PRO A 237 -15.90 7.17 -4.47
CA PRO A 237 -17.04 7.90 -3.92
C PRO A 237 -17.96 6.99 -3.07
N TYR A 238 -17.94 5.68 -3.33
CA TYR A 238 -18.72 4.70 -2.57
C TYR A 238 -18.10 4.36 -1.20
N CYS A 239 -16.78 4.49 -1.06
CA CYS A 239 -16.09 4.18 0.19
C CYS A 239 -16.01 5.40 1.12
N GLU A 240 -15.96 6.60 0.55
CA GLU A 240 -15.89 7.86 1.28
C GLU A 240 -17.25 8.29 1.86
N ALA A 241 -18.37 7.84 1.25
CA ALA A 241 -19.73 8.10 1.73
C ALA A 241 -20.13 7.31 3.00
N VAL A 242 -19.23 6.49 3.57
CA VAL A 242 -19.46 5.85 4.88
C VAL A 242 -18.88 6.78 5.96
N PRO A 243 -19.71 7.46 6.77
CA PRO A 243 -19.19 8.36 7.78
C PRO A 243 -18.30 7.59 8.76
N PRO A 244 -17.18 8.19 9.21
CA PRO A 244 -16.30 7.54 10.18
C PRO A 244 -17.09 7.21 11.46
N PRO A 245 -16.81 6.06 12.11
CA PRO A 245 -17.43 5.75 13.39
C PRO A 245 -17.11 6.88 14.39
N LYS A 246 -18.11 7.28 15.19
CA LYS A 246 -18.10 8.47 16.08
C LYS A 246 -16.85 8.62 16.97
N PHE A 247 -16.08 7.57 17.20
CA PHE A 247 -14.83 7.59 17.97
C PHE A 247 -13.70 8.44 17.34
N LEU A 248 -13.74 8.74 16.04
CA LEU A 248 -12.72 9.58 15.38
C LEU A 248 -12.93 11.10 15.58
N LEU A 249 -14.13 11.54 15.97
CA LEU A 249 -14.44 12.97 16.19
C LEU A 249 -13.95 13.49 17.56
N ALA A 250 -13.51 12.61 18.45
CA ALA A 250 -13.02 13.00 19.78
C ALA A 250 -11.55 13.48 19.77
N LYS A 251 -10.77 13.13 18.73
CA LYS A 251 -9.31 13.32 18.70
C LYS A 251 -8.84 14.57 17.93
N SER A 252 -9.73 15.27 17.21
CA SER A 252 -9.37 16.43 16.39
C SER A 252 -9.42 17.77 17.15
N LYS A 253 -9.41 17.76 18.49
CA LYS A 253 -9.54 18.98 19.32
C LYS A 253 -8.22 19.44 19.96
N GLU A 254 -7.10 18.83 19.63
CA GLU A 254 -5.78 19.34 20.05
C GLU A 254 -5.26 20.37 19.03
N PRO A 255 -4.97 21.61 19.46
CA PRO A 255 -4.49 22.67 18.56
C PRO A 255 -3.06 22.38 18.07
N VAL A 256 -2.86 22.53 16.77
CA VAL A 256 -1.58 22.44 16.07
C VAL A 256 -0.67 23.61 16.51
N PRO A 257 0.59 23.38 16.91
CA PRO A 257 1.50 24.48 17.25
C PRO A 257 1.96 25.24 16.00
N GLU A 258 1.94 26.57 16.11
CA GLU A 258 2.26 27.54 15.06
C GLU A 258 3.77 27.55 14.72
N PRO A 259 4.18 27.65 13.44
CA PRO A 259 5.58 27.59 13.07
C PRO A 259 6.32 28.89 13.40
N ALA A 260 7.51 28.75 14.00
CA ALA A 260 8.36 29.86 14.43
C ALA A 260 8.90 30.71 13.26
N GLU A 261 8.65 32.02 13.31
CA GLU A 261 9.20 33.01 12.39
C GLU A 261 10.72 33.16 12.56
N SER A 262 11.46 32.96 11.48
CA SER A 262 12.91 33.19 11.42
C SER A 262 13.21 34.69 11.22
N HIS A 263 13.75 35.33 12.25
CA HIS A 263 14.35 36.65 12.14
C HIS A 263 15.60 36.62 11.23
N GLN A 264 15.56 37.36 10.13
CA GLN A 264 16.76 37.85 9.43
C GLN A 264 17.03 39.27 9.89
N SER A 265 18.10 39.46 10.67
CA SER A 265 18.71 40.76 10.97
C SER A 265 19.89 41.00 10.02
N ALA A 266 19.95 42.23 9.51
CA ALA A 266 21.09 42.84 8.82
C ALA A 266 22.30 43.01 9.74
#